data_AF-A0A6A6I6K6-F1
#
_entry.id   AF-A0A6A6I6K6-F1
#
_cell.length_a   1.000
_cell.length_b   1.000
_cell.length_c   1.000
_cell.angle_alpha   90.00
_cell.angle_beta   90.00
_cell.angle_gamma   90.00
#
_symmetry.space_group_name_H-M   'P 1'
#
loop_
_entity.id
_entity.type
_entity.pdbx_description
1 polymer ?
#
loop_
_entity_poly.entity_id
_entity_poly.type
_entity_poly.pdbx_seq_one_letter_code
_entity_poly.pdbx_strand_id
1 'polypeptide(L)'
;LQWNTATEDEIIWHCSRSNPDRNVISELKGGLSVIRISEDAVVKCGMGVTEFEARNQQRAYETLDLATIRVPQVYRFFASGLNGYLIMEYINGRPMSSFKDPDIYLEPMVKVLKHFEQVRQNKPGPFHGGVAFGQLWLDYDLIAPVTVSDIEEYYNRRQLEKRSHLELTGYPLIFCHLDIAPRNILVLEDGSLCLIDWNSAGFYPRLFERVAL
;
A
#
# COMPACT_ATOMS: atom_id res chain seq x y z
N LEU A 1 -16.86 10.95 14.82
CA LEU A 1 -17.50 11.11 13.51
C LEU A 1 -17.77 9.71 12.96
N GLN A 2 -19.01 9.37 12.62
CA GLN A 2 -19.35 8.03 12.10
C GLN A 2 -19.05 7.94 10.61
N TRP A 3 -18.15 7.03 10.20
CA TRP A 3 -17.63 7.00 8.83
C TRP A 3 -18.70 6.70 7.76
N ASN A 4 -19.76 6.00 8.13
CA ASN A 4 -20.83 5.54 7.23
C ASN A 4 -21.92 6.60 6.99
N THR A 5 -22.09 7.55 7.91
CA THR A 5 -23.12 8.60 7.80
C THR A 5 -22.56 10.00 7.62
N ALA A 6 -21.26 10.21 7.91
CA ALA A 6 -20.62 11.50 7.76
C ALA A 6 -20.60 11.97 6.30
N THR A 7 -20.86 13.26 6.11
CA THR A 7 -20.72 13.93 4.82
C THR A 7 -19.25 14.16 4.47
N GLU A 8 -18.97 14.41 3.20
CA GLU A 8 -17.60 14.72 2.76
C GLU A 8 -17.09 16.00 3.42
N ASP A 9 -17.94 17.03 3.55
CA ASP A 9 -17.60 18.30 4.19
C ASP A 9 -17.25 18.13 5.68
N GLU A 10 -17.97 17.26 6.40
CA GLU A 10 -17.65 16.94 7.79
C GLU A 10 -16.28 16.24 7.92
N ILE A 11 -15.99 15.30 7.01
CA ILE A 11 -14.69 14.61 6.98
C ILE A 11 -13.56 15.58 6.62
N ILE A 12 -13.76 16.43 5.61
CA ILE A 12 -12.81 17.46 5.19
C ILE A 12 -12.52 18.42 6.35
N TRP A 13 -13.56 18.93 7.01
CA TRP A 13 -13.41 19.79 8.18
C TRP A 13 -12.64 19.08 9.29
N HIS A 14 -12.99 17.83 9.58
CA HIS A 14 -12.32 17.06 10.62
C HIS A 14 -10.82 16.85 10.31
N CYS A 15 -10.47 16.68 9.03
CA CYS A 15 -9.08 16.52 8.59
C CYS A 15 -8.29 17.84 8.48
N SER A 16 -8.97 18.99 8.45
CA SER A 16 -8.38 20.31 8.23
C SER A 16 -7.40 20.70 9.34
N ARG A 17 -6.19 21.15 8.99
CA ARG A 17 -5.19 21.60 9.97
C ARG A 17 -5.64 22.75 10.87
N SER A 18 -6.68 23.49 10.46
CA SER A 18 -7.29 24.54 11.27
C SER A 18 -8.23 24.00 12.36
N ASN A 19 -8.59 22.72 12.31
CA ASN A 19 -9.38 22.05 13.34
C ASN A 19 -8.48 21.67 14.53
N PRO A 20 -8.67 22.28 15.72
CA PRO A 20 -7.85 21.99 16.90
C PRO A 20 -8.12 20.59 17.48
N ASP A 21 -9.26 19.98 17.16
CA ASP A 21 -9.70 18.70 17.73
C ASP A 21 -9.21 17.49 16.91
N ARG A 22 -8.24 17.69 16.02
CA ARG A 22 -7.68 16.61 15.19
C ARG A 22 -6.95 15.58 16.04
N ASN A 23 -7.43 14.34 15.95
CA ASN A 23 -6.69 13.20 16.48
C ASN A 23 -5.69 12.69 15.43
N VAL A 24 -4.51 13.30 15.41
CA VAL A 24 -3.45 12.99 14.43
C VAL A 24 -2.72 11.70 14.82
N ILE A 25 -2.82 10.67 13.96
CA ILE A 25 -2.04 9.43 14.09
C ILE A 25 -0.67 9.60 13.44
N SER A 26 -0.62 10.23 12.26
CA SER A 26 0.61 10.55 11.53
C SER A 26 0.38 11.79 10.66
N GLU A 27 1.41 12.62 10.51
CA GLU A 27 1.37 13.78 9.63
C GLU A 27 2.75 14.05 9.04
N LEU A 28 2.83 14.10 7.71
CA LEU A 28 4.04 14.44 6.98
C LEU A 28 4.08 15.93 6.64
N LYS A 29 5.30 16.49 6.64
CA LYS A 29 5.56 17.81 6.07
C LYS A 29 5.28 17.75 4.57
N GLY A 30 4.17 18.32 4.13
CA GLY A 30 3.67 18.23 2.74
C GLY A 30 2.16 18.04 2.62
N GLY A 31 1.46 17.72 3.71
CA GLY A 31 -0.01 17.71 3.75
C GLY A 31 -0.65 16.33 3.84
N LEU A 32 0.12 15.25 3.70
CA LEU A 32 -0.37 13.89 3.94
C LEU A 32 -0.55 13.67 5.44
N SER A 33 -1.75 13.28 5.85
CA SER A 33 -2.12 13.04 7.25
C SER A 33 -2.94 11.76 7.38
N VAL A 34 -2.81 11.09 8.52
CA VAL A 34 -3.71 10.02 8.96
C VAL A 34 -4.40 10.49 10.23
N ILE A 35 -5.71 10.71 10.17
CA ILE A 35 -6.53 11.29 11.24
C ILE A 35 -7.54 10.25 11.71
N ARG A 36 -7.57 9.99 13.02
CA ARG A 36 -8.58 9.11 13.61
C ARG A 36 -9.89 9.86 13.78
N ILE A 37 -10.97 9.29 13.27
CA ILE A 37 -12.30 9.95 13.24
C ILE A 37 -13.33 9.26 14.15
N SER A 38 -13.11 7.99 14.50
CA SER A 38 -13.91 7.20 15.44
C SER A 38 -13.05 6.16 16.16
N GLU A 39 -13.69 5.31 16.96
CA GLU A 39 -13.02 4.19 17.62
C GLU A 39 -12.39 3.21 16.59
N ASP A 40 -13.08 3.00 15.47
CA ASP A 40 -12.83 1.97 14.47
C ASP A 40 -12.39 2.51 13.10
N ALA A 41 -12.25 3.83 12.91
CA ALA A 41 -11.91 4.41 11.61
C ALA A 41 -10.86 5.53 11.65
N VAL A 42 -10.05 5.54 10.59
CA VAL A 42 -9.11 6.61 10.24
C VAL A 42 -9.37 7.12 8.83
N VAL A 43 -8.88 8.33 8.56
CA VAL A 43 -8.83 8.94 7.25
C VAL A 43 -7.38 9.24 6.89
N LYS A 44 -6.85 8.61 5.85
CA LYS A 44 -5.63 9.05 5.16
C LYS A 44 -6.03 10.13 4.16
N CYS A 45 -5.50 11.34 4.31
CA CYS A 45 -5.89 12.48 3.48
C CYS A 45 -4.70 13.34 3.07
N GLY A 46 -4.82 13.95 1.89
CA GLY A 46 -3.85 14.92 1.37
C GLY A 46 -3.56 14.72 -0.11
N MET A 47 -2.65 15.55 -0.63
CA MET A 47 -2.16 15.44 -2.00
C MET A 47 -1.44 14.09 -2.17
N GLY A 48 -1.76 13.36 -3.24
CA GLY A 48 -1.17 12.05 -3.54
C GLY A 48 -1.92 10.86 -2.93
N VAL A 49 -2.94 11.07 -2.09
CA VAL A 49 -3.90 10.01 -1.75
C VAL A 49 -4.83 9.81 -2.93
N THR A 50 -4.88 8.60 -3.49
CA THR A 50 -5.62 8.33 -4.72
C THR A 50 -6.60 7.18 -4.56
N GLU A 51 -7.57 7.10 -5.48
CA GLU A 51 -8.48 5.95 -5.57
C GLU A 51 -7.71 4.64 -5.85
N PHE A 52 -6.54 4.71 -6.50
CA PHE A 52 -5.72 3.54 -6.80
C PHE A 52 -5.21 2.87 -5.53
N GLU A 53 -4.76 3.64 -4.54
CA GLU A 53 -4.38 3.11 -3.23
C GLU A 53 -5.58 2.40 -2.56
N ALA A 54 -6.75 3.04 -2.56
CA ALA A 54 -7.97 2.47 -1.99
C ALA A 54 -8.35 1.14 -2.66
N ARG A 55 -8.31 1.09 -4.00
CA ARG A 55 -8.62 -0.12 -4.76
C ARG A 55 -7.59 -1.24 -4.55
N ASN A 56 -6.31 -0.90 -4.44
CA ASN A 56 -5.26 -1.87 -4.13
C ASN A 56 -5.44 -2.46 -2.73
N GLN A 57 -5.68 -1.61 -1.73
CA GLN A 57 -5.91 -2.06 -0.35
C GLN A 57 -7.15 -2.93 -0.25
N GLN A 58 -8.26 -2.54 -0.90
CA GLN A 58 -9.48 -3.35 -0.93
C GLN A 58 -9.22 -4.71 -1.59
N ARG A 59 -8.46 -4.74 -2.69
CA ARG A 59 -8.11 -6.01 -3.35
C ARG A 59 -7.22 -6.88 -2.47
N ALA A 60 -6.28 -6.29 -1.74
CA ALA A 60 -5.44 -7.00 -0.77
C ALA A 60 -6.28 -7.63 0.34
N TYR A 61 -7.22 -6.86 0.91
CA TYR A 61 -8.16 -7.33 1.94
C TYR A 61 -8.99 -8.53 1.47
N GLU A 62 -9.45 -8.52 0.22
CA GLU A 62 -10.26 -9.61 -0.36
C GLU A 62 -9.47 -10.86 -0.75
N THR A 63 -8.18 -10.70 -1.01
CA THR A 63 -7.36 -11.77 -1.62
C THR A 63 -6.52 -12.52 -0.58
N LEU A 64 -6.05 -11.82 0.46
CA LEU A 64 -5.16 -12.40 1.46
C LEU A 64 -5.93 -13.13 2.57
N ASP A 65 -5.27 -14.12 3.18
CA ASP A 65 -5.75 -14.72 4.41
C ASP A 65 -5.47 -13.76 5.57
N LEU A 66 -6.55 -13.17 6.11
CA LEU A 66 -6.48 -12.18 7.17
C LEU A 66 -6.02 -12.75 8.53
N ALA A 67 -6.00 -14.08 8.68
CA ALA A 67 -5.38 -14.75 9.83
C ALA A 67 -3.84 -14.79 9.71
N THR A 68 -3.31 -14.76 8.48
CA THR A 68 -1.87 -14.70 8.22
C THR A 68 -1.34 -13.26 8.27
N ILE A 69 -2.07 -12.31 7.69
CA ILE A 69 -1.71 -10.89 7.71
C ILE A 69 -2.96 -10.01 7.67
N ARG A 70 -3.09 -9.09 8.63
CA ARG A 70 -4.19 -8.13 8.66
C ARG A 70 -4.00 -7.07 7.58
N VAL A 71 -5.10 -6.64 6.98
CA VAL A 71 -5.18 -5.51 6.05
C VAL A 71 -6.32 -4.63 6.57
N PRO A 72 -6.17 -3.30 6.69
CA PRO A 72 -7.28 -2.45 7.09
C PRO A 72 -8.38 -2.47 6.01
N GLN A 73 -9.63 -2.71 6.41
CA GLN A 73 -10.74 -2.65 5.47
C GLN A 73 -10.94 -1.23 4.93
N VAL A 74 -11.13 -1.09 3.62
CA VAL A 74 -11.53 0.20 3.03
C VAL A 74 -13.02 0.41 3.23
N TYR A 75 -13.39 1.57 3.75
CA TYR A 75 -14.79 1.95 3.94
C TYR A 75 -15.28 2.85 2.82
N ARG A 76 -14.48 3.84 2.43
CA ARG A 76 -14.84 4.82 1.41
C ARG A 76 -13.61 5.55 0.90
N PHE A 77 -13.67 5.99 -0.36
CA PHE A 77 -12.74 6.98 -0.91
C PHE A 77 -13.54 8.13 -1.55
N PHE A 78 -13.04 9.36 -1.43
CA PHE A 78 -13.49 10.49 -2.24
C PHE A 78 -12.34 11.50 -2.46
N ALA A 79 -12.50 12.40 -3.42
CA ALA A 79 -11.56 13.47 -3.71
C ALA A 79 -12.22 14.84 -3.59
N SER A 80 -11.49 15.82 -3.07
CA SER A 80 -11.91 17.22 -3.02
C SER A 80 -10.72 18.13 -3.36
N GLY A 81 -10.84 18.87 -4.46
CA GLY A 81 -9.73 19.62 -5.05
C GLY A 81 -8.59 18.70 -5.47
N LEU A 82 -7.40 18.94 -4.94
CA LEU A 82 -6.19 18.13 -5.20
C LEU A 82 -5.94 17.04 -4.13
N ASN A 83 -6.83 16.92 -3.15
CA ASN A 83 -6.67 16.00 -2.02
C ASN A 83 -7.59 14.79 -2.18
N GLY A 84 -7.04 13.60 -1.96
CA GLY A 84 -7.84 12.40 -1.72
C GLY A 84 -8.10 12.19 -0.23
N TYR A 85 -9.16 11.45 0.07
CA TYR A 85 -9.58 11.05 1.41
C TYR A 85 -9.92 9.56 1.36
N LEU A 86 -9.05 8.73 1.91
CA LEU A 86 -9.23 7.30 2.07
C LEU A 86 -9.65 7.02 3.52
N ILE A 87 -10.91 6.60 3.68
CA ILE A 87 -11.49 6.20 4.96
C ILE A 87 -11.39 4.68 5.08
N MET A 88 -10.80 4.22 6.17
CA MET A 88 -10.50 2.80 6.39
C MET A 88 -10.51 2.44 7.87
N GLU A 89 -10.55 1.14 8.14
CA GLU A 89 -10.46 0.56 9.47
C GLU A 89 -9.25 1.12 10.24
N TYR A 90 -9.49 1.56 11.46
CA TYR A 90 -8.41 1.87 12.40
C TYR A 90 -7.89 0.58 13.01
N ILE A 91 -6.63 0.27 12.72
CA ILE A 91 -5.92 -0.83 13.36
C ILE A 91 -5.14 -0.30 14.55
N ASN A 92 -5.51 -0.75 15.75
CA ASN A 92 -4.76 -0.45 16.97
C ASN A 92 -3.48 -1.31 17.01
N GLY A 93 -2.40 -0.75 16.48
CA GLY A 93 -1.10 -1.39 16.47
C GLY A 93 0.03 -0.36 16.48
N ARG A 94 1.24 -0.82 16.78
CA ARG A 94 2.44 0.02 16.78
C ARG A 94 3.26 -0.24 15.52
N PRO A 95 3.75 0.78 14.80
CA PRO A 95 4.68 0.56 13.71
C PRO A 95 5.90 -0.23 14.15
N MET A 96 6.32 -1.23 13.37
CA MET A 96 7.48 -2.06 13.65
C MET A 96 8.75 -1.23 13.79
N SER A 97 8.86 -0.12 13.05
CA SER A 97 9.94 0.87 13.19
C SER A 97 10.07 1.50 14.58
N SER A 98 9.05 1.39 15.45
CA SER A 98 9.09 1.88 16.82
C SER A 98 9.66 0.90 17.86
N PHE A 99 9.99 -0.33 17.45
CA PHE A 99 10.55 -1.36 18.32
C PHE A 99 12.08 -1.31 18.29
N LYS A 100 12.72 -1.62 19.42
CA LYS A 100 14.19 -1.62 19.54
C LYS A 100 14.84 -2.74 18.73
N ASP A 101 14.18 -3.88 18.69
CA ASP A 101 14.62 -5.07 17.97
C ASP A 101 13.48 -5.54 17.05
N PRO A 102 13.44 -5.07 15.80
CA PRO A 102 12.42 -5.48 14.84
C PRO A 102 12.64 -6.91 14.32
N ASP A 103 13.84 -7.50 14.53
CA ASP A 103 14.20 -8.79 13.95
C ASP A 103 13.38 -9.95 14.56
N ILE A 104 12.79 -9.75 15.73
CA ILE A 104 11.86 -10.71 16.34
C ILE A 104 10.63 -11.01 15.46
N TYR A 105 10.31 -10.13 14.51
CA TYR A 105 9.19 -10.30 13.58
C TYR A 105 9.59 -10.87 12.21
N LEU A 106 10.87 -11.25 12.02
CA LEU A 106 11.32 -11.86 10.76
C LEU A 106 10.59 -13.18 10.47
N GLU A 107 10.46 -14.06 11.45
CA GLU A 107 9.76 -15.34 11.27
C GLU A 107 8.27 -15.16 10.90
N PRO A 108 7.49 -14.30 11.59
CA PRO A 108 6.17 -13.89 11.11
C PRO A 108 6.18 -13.35 9.67
N MET A 109 7.09 -12.44 9.34
CA MET A 109 7.18 -11.86 7.98
C MET A 109 7.52 -12.90 6.91
N VAL A 110 8.36 -13.90 7.22
CA VAL A 110 8.64 -15.02 6.31
C VAL A 110 7.37 -15.81 6.02
N LYS A 111 6.46 -15.98 6.98
CA LYS A 111 5.15 -16.63 6.74
C LYS A 111 4.29 -15.78 5.81
N VAL A 112 4.26 -14.46 6.00
CA VAL A 112 3.54 -13.52 5.12
C VAL A 112 4.07 -13.59 3.68
N LEU A 113 5.39 -13.55 3.49
CA LEU A 113 6.01 -13.65 2.16
C LEU A 113 5.74 -15.00 1.49
N LYS A 114 5.74 -16.10 2.25
CA LYS A 114 5.35 -17.43 1.73
C LYS A 114 3.88 -17.45 1.29
N HIS A 115 2.99 -16.79 2.02
CA HIS A 115 1.59 -16.65 1.64
C HIS A 115 1.44 -15.84 0.35
N PHE A 116 2.16 -14.73 0.20
CA PHE A 116 2.19 -13.94 -1.04
C PHE A 116 2.61 -14.78 -2.26
N GLU A 117 3.63 -15.64 -2.11
CA GLU A 117 4.10 -16.53 -3.18
C GLU A 117 3.08 -17.58 -3.65
N GLN A 118 2.11 -17.92 -2.80
CA GLN A 118 1.01 -18.84 -3.11
C GLN A 118 -0.11 -18.16 -3.88
N VAL A 119 -0.29 -16.85 -3.71
CA VAL A 119 -1.31 -16.07 -4.41
C VAL A 119 -0.75 -15.61 -5.77
N ARG A 120 -1.19 -16.27 -6.85
CA ARG A 120 -0.66 -16.05 -8.21
C ARG A 120 -1.73 -15.62 -9.19
N GLN A 121 -1.30 -14.88 -10.20
CA GLN A 121 -2.12 -14.52 -11.37
C GLN A 121 -1.28 -14.56 -12.65
N ASN A 122 -1.95 -14.48 -13.80
CA ASN A 122 -1.29 -14.49 -15.10
C ASN A 122 -1.12 -13.09 -15.71
N LYS A 123 -1.72 -12.07 -15.10
CA LYS A 123 -1.64 -10.68 -15.56
C LYS A 123 -0.77 -9.87 -14.59
N PRO A 124 0.28 -9.18 -15.06
CA PRO A 124 1.09 -8.33 -14.21
C PRO A 124 0.43 -6.96 -13.98
N GLY A 125 0.98 -6.22 -13.04
CA GLY A 125 0.62 -4.84 -12.77
C GLY A 125 -0.18 -4.64 -11.48
N PRO A 126 -0.56 -3.39 -11.20
CA PRO A 126 -1.25 -3.04 -9.97
C PRO A 126 -2.60 -3.72 -9.85
N PHE A 127 -3.08 -3.96 -8.64
CA PHE A 127 -4.40 -4.55 -8.41
C PHE A 127 -5.54 -3.70 -9.01
N HIS A 128 -5.40 -2.38 -8.98
CA HIS A 128 -6.37 -1.45 -9.59
C HIS A 128 -6.36 -1.49 -11.13
N GLY A 129 -5.35 -2.11 -11.75
CA GLY A 129 -5.23 -2.33 -13.19
C GLY A 129 -4.82 -1.11 -14.02
N GLY A 130 -4.34 -0.05 -13.38
CA GLY A 130 -3.91 1.18 -14.04
C GLY A 130 -2.38 1.37 -14.02
N VAL A 131 -1.95 2.61 -13.87
CA VAL A 131 -0.53 2.99 -13.81
C VAL A 131 0.12 2.43 -12.54
N ALA A 132 1.31 1.86 -12.67
CA ALA A 132 2.12 1.40 -11.57
C ALA A 132 2.89 2.56 -10.91
N PHE A 133 2.88 2.58 -9.59
CA PHE A 133 3.54 3.59 -8.76
C PHE A 133 4.45 2.92 -7.73
N GLY A 134 5.45 3.65 -7.24
CA GLY A 134 6.38 3.17 -6.21
C GLY A 134 7.83 3.16 -6.66
N GLN A 135 8.70 2.64 -5.79
CA GLN A 135 10.16 2.73 -5.94
C GLN A 135 10.73 2.07 -7.20
N LEU A 136 9.97 1.15 -7.79
CA LEU A 136 10.35 0.43 -9.01
C LEU A 136 10.04 1.21 -10.30
N TRP A 137 9.33 2.33 -10.22
CA TRP A 137 8.82 3.07 -11.38
C TRP A 137 9.23 4.54 -11.31
N LEU A 138 9.55 5.13 -12.46
CA LEU A 138 9.89 6.55 -12.57
C LEU A 138 8.62 7.40 -12.67
N ASP A 139 8.51 8.42 -11.81
CA ASP A 139 7.32 9.28 -11.73
C ASP A 139 6.98 10.03 -13.04
N TYR A 140 7.99 10.28 -13.89
CA TYR A 140 7.82 11.01 -15.15
C TYR A 140 7.60 10.11 -16.37
N ASP A 141 7.62 8.79 -16.19
CA ASP A 141 7.50 7.84 -17.29
C ASP A 141 6.63 6.66 -16.85
N LEU A 142 5.33 6.92 -16.95
CA LEU A 142 4.27 6.07 -16.42
C LEU A 142 4.15 4.77 -17.21
N ILE A 143 3.83 3.69 -16.51
CA ILE A 143 3.59 2.38 -17.11
C ILE A 143 2.30 1.78 -16.54
N ALA A 144 1.44 1.24 -17.39
CA ALA A 144 0.30 0.41 -17.00
C ALA A 144 0.48 -0.98 -17.66
N PRO A 145 1.29 -1.87 -17.06
CA PRO A 145 1.68 -3.11 -17.72
C PRO A 145 0.47 -4.03 -17.88
N VAL A 146 0.28 -4.54 -19.09
CA VAL A 146 -0.71 -5.56 -19.46
C VAL A 146 -0.03 -6.92 -19.61
N THR A 147 1.23 -6.93 -20.00
CA THR A 147 2.06 -8.12 -20.20
C THR A 147 3.40 -8.03 -19.46
N VAL A 148 4.07 -9.17 -19.28
CA VAL A 148 5.42 -9.21 -18.70
C VAL A 148 6.42 -8.49 -19.61
N SER A 149 6.23 -8.58 -20.92
CA SER A 149 7.07 -7.90 -21.90
C SER A 149 6.98 -6.37 -21.82
N ASP A 150 5.84 -5.81 -21.40
CA ASP A 150 5.73 -4.36 -21.14
C ASP A 150 6.70 -3.94 -20.02
N ILE A 151 6.85 -4.79 -18.99
CA ILE A 151 7.79 -4.57 -17.89
C ILE A 151 9.23 -4.76 -18.38
N GLU A 152 9.52 -5.81 -19.15
CA GLU A 152 10.85 -6.03 -19.73
C GLU A 152 11.28 -4.85 -20.61
N GLU A 153 10.42 -4.40 -21.51
CA GLU A 153 10.67 -3.24 -22.39
C GLU A 153 10.92 -1.97 -21.58
N TYR A 154 10.12 -1.75 -20.53
CA TYR A 154 10.31 -0.65 -19.60
C TYR A 154 11.74 -0.64 -19.02
N TYR A 155 12.21 -1.73 -18.44
CA TYR A 155 13.56 -1.73 -17.87
C TYR A 155 14.64 -1.72 -18.95
N ASN A 156 14.46 -2.48 -20.03
CA ASN A 156 15.47 -2.66 -21.08
C ASN A 156 15.78 -1.38 -21.84
N ARG A 157 14.78 -0.52 -22.12
CA ARG A 157 15.02 0.78 -22.76
C ARG A 157 15.81 1.78 -21.89
N ARG A 158 16.00 1.47 -20.61
CA ARG A 158 16.68 2.32 -19.62
C ARG A 158 17.99 1.74 -19.13
N GLN A 159 18.37 0.56 -19.60
CA GLN A 159 19.67 0.01 -19.27
C GLN A 159 20.77 0.80 -19.97
N LEU A 160 21.91 0.95 -19.31
CA LEU A 160 23.12 1.44 -19.96
C LEU A 160 23.51 0.44 -21.05
N GLU A 161 23.98 0.92 -22.20
CA GLU A 161 24.21 0.19 -23.49
C GLU A 161 25.13 -1.06 -23.44
N LYS A 162 25.54 -1.54 -22.26
CA LYS A 162 26.43 -2.69 -22.06
C LYS A 162 25.90 -3.75 -21.09
N ARG A 163 24.62 -3.70 -20.72
CA ARG A 163 24.01 -4.70 -19.81
C ARG A 163 23.16 -5.72 -20.56
N SER A 164 23.10 -6.91 -19.99
CA SER A 164 22.20 -7.97 -20.47
C SER A 164 20.76 -7.54 -20.28
N HIS A 165 19.93 -7.75 -21.29
CA HIS A 165 18.49 -7.51 -21.20
C HIS A 165 17.90 -8.28 -20.01
N LEU A 166 16.99 -7.62 -19.31
CA LEU A 166 16.14 -8.22 -18.30
C LEU A 166 15.16 -9.15 -19.02
N GLU A 167 15.19 -10.42 -18.63
CA GLU A 167 14.27 -11.47 -19.07
C GLU A 167 13.49 -11.97 -17.85
N LEU A 168 12.19 -11.66 -17.84
CA LEU A 168 11.21 -12.01 -16.81
C LEU A 168 10.27 -13.12 -17.29
N THR A 169 10.32 -13.47 -18.58
CA THR A 169 9.56 -14.59 -19.13
C THR A 169 9.78 -15.86 -18.31
N GLY A 170 8.68 -16.50 -17.89
CA GLY A 170 8.71 -17.71 -17.05
C GLY A 170 8.81 -17.47 -15.55
N TYR A 171 9.08 -16.23 -15.09
CA TYR A 171 8.97 -15.92 -13.67
C TYR A 171 7.50 -15.89 -13.24
N PRO A 172 7.13 -16.55 -12.13
CA PRO A 172 5.76 -16.49 -11.64
C PRO A 172 5.43 -15.07 -11.18
N LEU A 173 4.24 -14.61 -11.57
CA LEU A 173 3.66 -13.40 -11.01
C LEU A 173 2.95 -13.75 -9.71
N ILE A 174 3.44 -13.18 -8.63
CA ILE A 174 2.92 -13.39 -7.29
C ILE A 174 2.29 -12.10 -6.77
N PHE A 175 1.52 -12.20 -5.71
CA PHE A 175 1.05 -11.05 -4.96
C PHE A 175 2.28 -10.30 -4.37
N CYS A 176 2.35 -9.01 -4.61
CA CYS A 176 3.45 -8.15 -4.15
C CYS A 176 2.89 -6.88 -3.51
N HIS A 177 3.52 -6.42 -2.44
CA HIS A 177 3.24 -5.12 -1.83
C HIS A 177 4.16 -4.02 -2.40
N LEU A 178 5.42 -4.37 -2.73
CA LEU A 178 6.44 -3.48 -3.30
C LEU A 178 6.84 -2.26 -2.45
N ASP A 179 6.47 -2.23 -1.16
CA ASP A 179 6.94 -1.23 -0.18
C ASP A 179 6.87 -1.81 1.25
N ILE A 180 7.27 -3.08 1.41
CA ILE A 180 7.37 -3.69 2.74
C ILE A 180 8.55 -3.05 3.46
N ALA A 181 8.24 -2.20 4.43
CA ALA A 181 9.22 -1.56 5.30
C ALA A 181 8.69 -1.52 6.73
N PRO A 182 9.56 -1.44 7.76
CA PRO A 182 9.12 -1.41 9.16
C PRO A 182 8.11 -0.30 9.51
N ARG A 183 8.05 0.78 8.72
CA ARG A 183 7.06 1.86 8.86
C ARG A 183 5.64 1.46 8.41
N ASN A 184 5.54 0.48 7.51
CA ASN A 184 4.31 -0.02 6.88
C ASN A 184 3.83 -1.34 7.48
N ILE A 185 4.50 -1.82 8.54
CA ILE A 185 4.08 -3.00 9.29
C ILE A 185 3.66 -2.55 10.69
N LEU A 186 2.40 -2.77 11.04
CA LEU A 186 1.92 -2.59 12.41
C LEU A 186 1.98 -3.93 13.15
N VAL A 187 2.48 -3.90 14.38
CA VAL A 187 2.43 -5.02 15.31
C VAL A 187 1.26 -4.79 16.26
N LEU A 188 0.36 -5.76 16.34
CA LEU A 188 -0.81 -5.74 17.23
C LEU A 188 -0.45 -6.33 18.60
N GLU A 189 -1.35 -6.13 19.58
CA GLU A 189 -1.12 -6.57 20.97
C GLU A 189 -0.94 -8.09 21.10
N ASP A 190 -1.59 -8.88 20.24
CA ASP A 190 -1.47 -10.34 20.18
C ASP A 190 -0.24 -10.83 19.39
N GLY A 191 0.59 -9.92 18.88
CA GLY A 191 1.76 -10.23 18.06
C GLY A 191 1.45 -10.51 16.59
N SER A 192 0.18 -10.44 16.16
CA SER A 192 -0.17 -10.47 14.76
C SER A 192 0.32 -9.22 14.03
N LEU A 193 0.50 -9.34 12.72
CA LEU A 193 0.99 -8.26 11.88
C LEU A 193 -0.13 -7.70 11.01
N CYS A 194 -0.07 -6.39 10.75
CA CYS A 194 -0.89 -5.71 9.77
C CYS A 194 -0.01 -4.96 8.77
N LEU A 195 -0.29 -5.10 7.49
CA LEU A 195 0.36 -4.33 6.43
C LEU A 195 -0.53 -3.15 5.99
N ILE A 196 0.10 -1.99 5.82
CA ILE A 196 -0.53 -0.73 5.41
C ILE A 196 0.24 -0.10 4.24
N ASP A 197 -0.36 0.90 3.59
CA ASP A 197 0.23 1.62 2.45
C ASP A 197 0.35 0.77 1.17
N TRP A 198 -0.80 0.45 0.58
CA TRP A 198 -0.94 -0.48 -0.54
C TRP A 198 -0.80 0.17 -1.93
N ASN A 199 -0.26 1.38 -2.00
CA ASN A 199 -0.26 2.18 -3.24
C ASN A 199 0.47 1.49 -4.40
N SER A 200 1.53 0.74 -4.11
CA SER A 200 2.37 0.05 -5.10
C SER A 200 1.98 -1.41 -5.37
N ALA A 201 0.96 -1.91 -4.69
CA ALA A 201 0.68 -3.34 -4.67
C ALA A 201 0.09 -3.86 -5.98
N GLY A 202 0.44 -5.10 -6.33
CA GLY A 202 0.03 -5.72 -7.58
C GLY A 202 0.55 -7.15 -7.75
N PHE A 203 0.33 -7.70 -8.95
CA PHE A 203 0.93 -8.96 -9.37
C PHE A 203 2.19 -8.69 -10.16
N TYR A 204 3.34 -9.12 -9.65
CA TYR A 204 4.65 -8.85 -10.26
C TYR A 204 5.57 -10.07 -10.16
N PRO A 205 6.64 -10.14 -10.97
CA PRO A 205 7.63 -11.19 -10.82
C PRO A 205 8.15 -11.22 -9.38
N ARG A 206 8.29 -12.42 -8.80
CA ARG A 206 8.77 -12.60 -7.40
C ARG A 206 10.03 -11.80 -7.05
N LEU A 207 10.91 -11.58 -8.02
CA LEU A 207 12.12 -10.78 -7.84
C LEU A 207 11.81 -9.36 -7.33
N PHE A 208 10.70 -8.76 -7.76
CA PHE A 208 10.36 -7.36 -7.50
C PHE A 208 10.08 -7.13 -6.01
N GLU A 209 9.35 -8.05 -5.36
CA GLU A 209 9.13 -7.98 -3.91
C GLU A 209 10.45 -8.06 -3.15
N ARG A 210 11.39 -8.89 -3.61
CA ARG A 210 12.69 -9.08 -2.95
C ARG A 210 13.61 -7.88 -3.05
N VAL A 211 13.55 -7.11 -4.14
CA VAL A 211 14.40 -5.93 -4.33
C VAL A 211 13.79 -4.65 -3.76
N ALA A 212 12.49 -4.69 -3.43
CA ALA A 212 11.78 -3.60 -2.75
C ALA A 212 11.79 -3.72 -1.22
N LEU A 213 12.27 -4.86 -0.68
CA LEU A 213 12.46 -5.13 0.75
C LEU A 213 13.73 -4.48 1.31
#